data_AF-A0A7S0BU19-F1
#
_entry.id   AF-A0A7S0BU19-F1
#
_cell.length_a   1.000
_cell.length_b   1.000
_cell.length_c   1.000
_cell.angle_alpha   90.00
_cell.angle_beta   90.00
_cell.angle_gamma   90.00
#
_symmetry.space_group_name_H-M   'P 1'
#
loop_
_entity.id
_entity.type
_entity.pdbx_description
1 polymer ?
#
loop_
_entity_poly.entity_id
_entity_poly.type
_entity_poly.pdbx_seq_one_letter_code
_entity_poly.pdbx_strand_id
1 'polypeptide(L)'
;EVFSSVTGISQQNERGGLTRVDVIEERKAIVPSVGSVVTCRVLRINSRFATVEILVVDGIPLRSVFRGIIRVQNVRESEVDQVEIPKSFRPGDVLVAEVISFGDRQYHYLSTAKDEHGVIHALCSQSGEAMVPISWEQMQCPKTRINEWRKVAKS
;
A
#
# COMPACT_ATOMS: atom_id res chain seq x y z
N GLU A 1 17.34 11.50 38.16
CA GLU A 1 17.64 12.52 37.13
C GLU A 1 17.10 12.00 35.81
N VAL A 2 16.17 12.72 35.18
CA VAL A 2 15.60 12.37 33.86
C VAL A 2 16.04 13.44 32.89
N PHE A 3 16.87 13.08 31.92
CA PHE A 3 17.28 13.99 30.85
C PHE A 3 16.23 13.97 29.75
N SER A 4 15.53 15.10 29.57
CA SER A 4 14.57 15.32 28.48
C SER A 4 15.26 15.95 27.28
N SER A 5 15.21 15.30 26.11
CA SER A 5 15.77 15.82 24.84
C SER A 5 14.71 16.31 23.84
N VAL A 6 13.46 16.52 24.28
CA VAL A 6 12.37 16.94 23.38
C VAL A 6 11.63 18.12 23.97
N THR A 7 11.65 19.25 23.25
CA THR A 7 10.92 20.48 23.56
C THR A 7 9.45 20.31 23.14
N GLY A 8 8.56 20.10 24.10
CA GLY A 8 7.11 20.09 23.90
C GLY A 8 6.40 20.82 25.04
N ILE A 9 5.27 21.46 24.74
CA ILE A 9 4.48 22.25 25.70
C ILE A 9 3.61 21.29 26.51
N SER A 10 3.70 21.34 27.85
CA SER A 10 2.85 20.55 28.75
C SER A 10 1.55 21.30 29.06
N GLN A 11 0.42 20.59 28.97
CA GLN A 11 -0.87 21.08 29.46
C GLN A 11 -1.30 20.19 30.64
N GLN A 12 -1.34 20.76 31.84
CA GLN A 12 -1.77 20.06 33.06
C GLN A 12 -3.30 20.10 33.15
N ASN A 13 -3.92 18.94 33.33
CA ASN A 13 -5.32 18.84 33.77
C ASN A 13 -5.35 18.07 35.08
N GLU A 14 -5.61 18.77 36.19
CA GLU A 14 -5.62 18.20 37.53
C GLU A 14 -6.98 17.59 37.86
N ARG A 15 -7.14 16.28 37.64
CA ARG A 15 -8.12 15.46 38.35
C ARG A 15 -7.55 14.10 38.70
N GLY A 16 -7.18 13.92 39.97
CA GLY A 16 -7.12 12.63 40.64
C GLY A 16 -6.01 11.65 40.20
N GLY A 17 -4.83 11.79 40.79
CA GLY A 17 -4.06 10.63 41.28
C GLY A 17 -3.27 9.76 40.29
N LEU A 18 -3.29 10.05 38.98
CA LEU A 18 -2.32 9.52 38.00
C LEU A 18 -2.23 10.53 36.85
N THR A 19 -1.23 11.42 36.89
CA THR A 19 -0.96 12.35 35.79
C THR A 19 -0.38 11.58 34.63
N ARG A 20 -1.24 11.05 33.76
CA ARG A 20 -0.82 10.53 32.46
C ARG A 20 -0.53 11.74 31.57
N VAL A 21 0.75 12.09 31.48
CA VAL A 21 1.23 13.12 30.56
C VAL A 21 1.22 12.51 29.16
N ASP A 22 0.08 12.61 28.47
CA ASP A 22 0.05 12.33 27.04
C ASP A 22 0.70 13.53 26.34
N VAL A 23 1.90 13.31 25.78
CA VAL A 23 2.56 14.28 24.92
C VAL A 23 1.66 14.49 23.70
N ILE A 24 1.16 15.71 23.51
CA ILE A 24 0.40 16.09 22.32
C ILE A 24 1.39 16.12 21.15
N GLU A 25 1.61 14.97 20.54
CA GLU A 25 2.35 14.87 19.28
C GLU A 25 1.54 15.59 18.20
N GLU A 26 1.99 16.77 17.77
CA GLU A 26 1.25 17.64 16.84
C GLU A 26 0.94 17.02 15.48
N ARG A 27 1.39 15.79 15.18
CA ARG A 27 0.75 14.91 14.19
C ARG A 27 0.89 13.46 14.64
N LYS A 28 -0.20 12.89 15.16
CA LYS A 28 -0.32 11.45 15.46
C LYS A 28 0.29 10.63 14.32
N ALA A 29 1.31 9.83 14.64
CA ALA A 29 1.94 8.95 13.65
C ALA A 29 0.89 8.00 13.06
N ILE A 30 0.68 8.09 11.76
CA ILE A 30 -0.29 7.25 11.04
C ILE A 30 0.34 5.88 10.84
N VAL A 31 -0.40 4.85 11.25
CA VAL A 31 0.02 3.46 11.15
C VAL A 31 -1.06 2.71 10.36
N PRO A 32 -0.69 1.91 9.35
CA PRO A 32 -1.65 1.09 8.62
C PRO A 32 -2.44 0.20 9.60
N SER A 33 -3.77 0.22 9.50
CA SER A 33 -4.65 -0.62 10.32
C SER A 33 -5.43 -1.59 9.42
N VAL A 34 -5.93 -2.69 9.98
CA VAL A 34 -6.80 -3.61 9.22
C VAL A 34 -8.02 -2.85 8.70
N GLY A 35 -8.35 -3.04 7.43
CA GLY A 35 -9.40 -2.33 6.71
C GLY A 35 -8.96 -1.00 6.07
N SER A 36 -7.78 -0.47 6.41
CA SER A 36 -7.27 0.73 5.75
C SER A 36 -7.00 0.48 4.27
N VAL A 37 -7.36 1.46 3.45
CA VAL A 37 -7.02 1.49 2.02
C VAL A 37 -5.66 2.15 1.87
N VAL A 38 -4.76 1.48 1.18
CA VAL A 38 -3.37 1.90 1.06
C VAL A 38 -2.96 2.06 -0.40
N THR A 39 -2.23 3.13 -0.69
CA THR A 39 -1.49 3.26 -1.94
C THR A 39 -0.08 2.78 -1.71
N CYS A 40 0.36 1.84 -2.53
CA CYS A 40 1.66 1.20 -2.39
C CYS A 40 2.37 1.02 -3.71
N ARG A 41 3.69 0.91 -3.64
CA ARG A 41 4.59 0.69 -4.77
C ARG A 41 5.13 -0.72 -4.73
N VAL A 42 5.05 -1.44 -5.85
CA VAL A 42 5.60 -2.79 -5.98
C VAL A 42 7.12 -2.72 -5.99
N LEU A 43 7.76 -3.38 -5.03
CA LEU A 43 9.22 -3.44 -4.94
C LEU A 43 9.78 -4.62 -5.72
N ARG A 44 9.18 -5.80 -5.52
CA ARG A 44 9.61 -7.06 -6.14
C ARG A 44 8.45 -8.04 -6.21
N ILE A 45 8.56 -9.00 -7.11
CA ILE A 45 7.58 -10.07 -7.31
C ILE A 45 8.25 -11.44 -7.38
N ASN A 46 7.48 -12.49 -7.12
CA ASN A 46 7.75 -13.86 -7.56
C ASN A 46 6.42 -14.52 -7.97
N SER A 47 6.41 -15.83 -8.23
CA SER A 47 5.20 -16.54 -8.65
C SER A 47 4.10 -16.61 -7.58
N ARG A 48 4.43 -16.41 -6.30
CA ARG A 48 3.51 -16.60 -5.16
C ARG A 48 3.04 -15.30 -4.52
N PHE A 49 3.84 -14.23 -4.61
CA PHE A 49 3.50 -12.96 -3.97
C PHE A 49 4.25 -11.77 -4.59
N ALA A 50 3.71 -10.57 -4.34
CA ALA A 50 4.36 -9.29 -4.54
C ALA A 50 4.70 -8.65 -3.18
N THR A 51 5.91 -8.13 -3.04
CA THR A 51 6.29 -7.28 -1.90
C THR A 51 6.15 -5.82 -2.30
N VAL A 52 5.51 -5.03 -1.46
CA VAL A 52 5.23 -3.62 -1.71
C VAL A 52 5.72 -2.73 -0.57
N GLU A 53 5.95 -1.46 -0.88
CA GLU A 53 6.13 -0.39 0.07
C GLU A 53 4.85 0.43 0.17
N ILE A 54 4.33 0.62 1.38
CA ILE A 54 3.13 1.42 1.63
C ILE A 54 3.55 2.89 1.71
N LEU A 55 2.96 3.71 0.85
CA LEU A 55 3.27 5.14 0.72
C LEU A 55 2.20 6.00 1.41
N VAL A 56 0.94 5.60 1.29
CA VAL A 56 -0.23 6.38 1.73
C VAL A 56 -1.20 5.43 2.42
N VAL A 57 -1.83 5.89 3.51
CA VAL A 57 -2.90 5.19 4.22
C VAL A 57 -4.09 6.13 4.29
N ASP A 58 -5.25 5.70 3.79
CA ASP A 58 -6.51 6.45 3.82
C ASP A 58 -6.36 7.90 3.31
N GLY A 59 -5.58 8.06 2.24
CA GLY A 59 -5.30 9.35 1.61
C GLY A 59 -4.20 10.19 2.28
N ILE A 60 -3.62 9.74 3.39
CA ILE A 60 -2.59 10.48 4.13
C ILE A 60 -1.20 9.83 3.92
N PRO A 61 -0.20 10.59 3.44
CA PRO A 61 1.14 10.04 3.20
C PRO A 61 1.85 9.69 4.51
N LEU A 62 2.55 8.56 4.50
CA LEU A 62 3.29 8.07 5.65
C LEU A 62 4.66 8.75 5.78
N ARG A 63 5.10 8.96 7.02
CA ARG A 63 6.45 9.43 7.35
C ARG A 63 7.46 8.30 7.56
N SER A 64 6.94 7.12 7.88
CA SER A 64 7.73 5.92 8.14
C SER A 64 7.46 4.89 7.05
N VAL A 65 8.47 4.07 6.76
CA VAL A 65 8.38 3.03 5.74
C VAL A 65 7.67 1.81 6.35
N PHE A 66 6.54 1.45 5.77
CA PHE A 66 5.85 0.19 6.06
C PHE A 66 5.89 -0.69 4.83
N ARG A 67 6.04 -2.00 5.04
CA ARG A 67 6.04 -2.98 3.96
C ARG A 67 4.79 -3.83 4.00
N GLY A 68 4.34 -4.20 2.81
CA GLY A 68 3.21 -5.10 2.60
C GLY A 68 3.58 -6.28 1.71
N ILE A 69 2.75 -7.31 1.77
CA ILE A 69 2.81 -8.47 0.89
C ILE A 69 1.41 -8.80 0.37
N ILE A 70 1.29 -8.95 -0.94
CA ILE A 70 0.08 -9.40 -1.63
C ILE A 70 0.36 -10.81 -2.14
N ARG A 71 -0.33 -11.80 -1.58
CA ARG A 71 -0.21 -13.20 -2.01
C ARG A 71 -1.14 -13.48 -3.18
N VAL A 72 -0.81 -14.52 -3.96
CA VAL A 72 -1.63 -14.94 -5.11
C VAL A 72 -3.11 -15.12 -4.76
N GLN A 73 -3.42 -15.68 -3.59
CA GLN A 73 -4.80 -15.87 -3.16
C GLN A 73 -5.57 -14.59 -2.82
N ASN A 74 -4.88 -13.44 -2.71
CA ASN A 74 -5.47 -12.17 -2.31
C ASN A 74 -5.54 -11.17 -3.48
N VAL A 75 -5.32 -11.61 -4.72
CA VAL A 75 -5.27 -10.70 -5.89
C VAL A 75 -6.65 -10.46 -6.49
N ARG A 76 -7.52 -11.48 -6.52
CA ARG A 76 -8.89 -11.45 -7.05
C ARG A 76 -9.80 -12.20 -6.09
N GLU A 77 -11.07 -11.81 -6.02
CA GLU A 77 -12.08 -12.55 -5.25
C GLU A 77 -12.52 -13.84 -5.97
N SER A 78 -12.65 -13.78 -7.30
CA SER A 78 -13.02 -14.90 -8.16
C SER A 78 -11.83 -15.41 -8.98
N GLU A 79 -11.92 -16.65 -9.46
CA GLU A 79 -10.91 -17.28 -10.34
C GLU A 79 -9.49 -17.26 -9.76
N VAL A 80 -9.37 -17.41 -8.44
CA VAL A 80 -8.11 -17.31 -7.69
C VAL A 80 -7.03 -18.26 -8.25
N ASP A 81 -7.41 -19.45 -8.70
CA ASP A 81 -6.50 -20.45 -9.25
C ASP A 81 -5.88 -20.06 -10.61
N GLN A 82 -6.47 -19.07 -11.30
CA GLN A 82 -5.98 -18.55 -12.58
C GLN A 82 -5.09 -17.31 -12.40
N VAL A 83 -4.95 -16.80 -11.17
CA VAL A 83 -4.16 -15.61 -10.90
C VAL A 83 -2.66 -15.91 -11.06
N GLU A 84 -2.00 -15.12 -11.90
CA GLU A 84 -0.55 -15.08 -11.98
C GLU A 84 -0.03 -13.72 -11.51
N ILE A 85 0.82 -13.71 -10.48
CA ILE A 85 1.44 -12.47 -9.98
C ILE A 85 2.19 -11.70 -11.09
N PRO A 86 3.01 -12.33 -11.96
CA PRO A 86 3.70 -11.60 -13.04
C PRO A 86 2.79 -10.99 -14.11
N LYS A 87 1.55 -11.49 -14.24
CA LYS A 87 0.51 -10.87 -15.09
C LYS A 87 -0.30 -9.81 -14.35
N SER A 88 -0.28 -9.83 -13.02
CA SER A 88 -1.04 -8.89 -12.19
C SER A 88 -0.24 -7.63 -11.87
N PHE A 89 1.04 -7.78 -11.55
CA PHE A 89 1.90 -6.70 -11.04
C PHE A 89 3.31 -6.79 -11.60
N ARG A 90 3.98 -5.64 -11.69
CA ARG A 90 5.41 -5.52 -11.98
C ARG A 90 6.13 -4.61 -11.00
N PRO A 91 7.44 -4.81 -10.77
CA PRO A 91 8.25 -3.89 -9.98
C PRO A 91 8.13 -2.46 -10.51
N GLY A 92 7.91 -1.49 -9.62
CA GLY A 92 7.70 -0.09 -9.94
C GLY A 92 6.23 0.32 -10.11
N ASP A 93 5.31 -0.62 -10.31
CA ASP A 93 3.87 -0.30 -10.38
C ASP A 93 3.40 0.34 -9.07
N VAL A 94 2.46 1.29 -9.19
CA VAL A 94 1.72 1.84 -8.06
C VAL A 94 0.30 1.31 -8.07
N LEU A 95 -0.14 0.78 -6.94
CA LEU A 95 -1.43 0.12 -6.81
C LEU A 95 -2.15 0.55 -5.53
N VAL A 96 -3.46 0.35 -5.54
CA VAL A 96 -4.33 0.48 -4.36
C VAL A 96 -4.66 -0.91 -3.84
N ALA A 97 -4.55 -1.10 -2.53
CA ALA A 97 -4.88 -2.34 -1.85
C ALA A 97 -5.50 -2.06 -0.47
N GLU A 98 -6.01 -3.10 0.18
CA GLU A 98 -6.53 -3.03 1.55
C GLU A 98 -5.68 -3.88 2.49
N VAL A 99 -5.44 -3.38 3.70
CA VAL A 99 -4.78 -4.13 4.76
C VAL A 99 -5.75 -5.15 5.34
N ILE A 100 -5.49 -6.44 5.17
CA ILE A 100 -6.37 -7.51 5.69
C ILE A 100 -5.89 -8.08 7.02
N SER A 101 -4.60 -8.04 7.30
CA SER A 101 -4.05 -8.43 8.60
C SER A 101 -2.67 -7.85 8.81
N PHE A 102 -2.26 -7.76 10.07
CA PHE A 102 -0.85 -7.69 10.42
C PHE A 102 -0.25 -9.07 10.13
N GLY A 103 0.82 -9.13 9.33
CA GLY A 103 1.51 -10.38 9.02
C GLY A 103 2.47 -10.76 10.14
N ASP A 104 3.69 -11.16 9.76
CA ASP A 104 4.80 -11.24 10.71
C ASP A 104 5.26 -9.82 11.10
N ARG A 105 6.20 -9.68 12.06
CA ARG A 105 6.72 -8.37 12.52
C ARG A 105 7.25 -7.47 11.38
N GLN A 106 7.37 -7.96 10.15
CA GLN A 106 8.02 -7.27 9.05
C GLN A 106 7.05 -6.83 7.92
N TYR A 107 5.89 -7.48 7.76
CA TYR A 107 4.98 -7.20 6.64
C TYR A 107 3.50 -7.14 7.04
N HIS A 108 2.77 -6.20 6.43
CA HIS A 108 1.30 -6.19 6.42
C HIS A 108 0.78 -7.09 5.31
N TYR A 109 -0.24 -7.91 5.60
CA TYR A 109 -0.90 -8.67 4.55
C TYR A 109 -1.93 -7.79 3.88
N LEU A 110 -1.81 -7.68 2.56
CA LEU A 110 -2.65 -6.83 1.73
C LEU A 110 -3.48 -7.67 0.77
N SER A 111 -4.59 -7.10 0.33
CA SER A 111 -5.48 -7.67 -0.68
C SER A 111 -5.86 -6.65 -1.75
N THR A 112 -5.89 -7.12 -2.99
CA THR A 112 -6.46 -6.40 -4.14
C THR A 112 -7.67 -7.12 -4.70
N ALA A 113 -8.30 -7.99 -3.90
CA ALA A 113 -9.39 -8.86 -4.37
C ALA A 113 -10.60 -8.08 -4.92
N LYS A 114 -10.87 -6.89 -4.38
CA LYS A 114 -11.92 -5.97 -4.84
C LYS A 114 -11.61 -5.40 -6.22
N ASP A 115 -12.65 -5.06 -6.97
CA ASP A 115 -12.51 -4.55 -8.34
C ASP A 115 -11.87 -3.16 -8.40
N GLU A 116 -12.17 -2.31 -7.42
CA GLU A 116 -11.57 -0.98 -7.23
C GLU A 116 -10.09 -1.04 -6.78
N HIS A 117 -9.59 -2.23 -6.42
CA HIS A 117 -8.20 -2.42 -6.01
C HIS A 117 -7.37 -3.06 -7.13
N GLY A 118 -6.12 -2.61 -7.25
CA GLY A 118 -5.24 -2.96 -8.35
C GLY A 118 -4.31 -1.83 -8.75
N VAL A 119 -3.64 -2.02 -9.87
CA VAL A 119 -2.68 -1.07 -10.45
C VAL A 119 -3.42 0.17 -10.92
N ILE A 120 -2.97 1.33 -10.44
CA ILE A 120 -3.46 2.67 -10.81
C ILE A 120 -2.44 3.43 -11.66
N HIS A 121 -1.16 3.05 -11.60
CA HIS A 121 -0.11 3.64 -12.41
C HIS A 121 0.97 2.60 -12.73
N ALA A 122 1.36 2.53 -14.00
CA ALA A 122 2.41 1.67 -14.49
C ALA A 122 3.19 2.37 -15.60
N LEU A 123 4.46 2.03 -15.74
CA LEU A 123 5.31 2.49 -16.83
C LEU A 123 5.49 1.36 -17.84
N CYS A 124 5.47 1.73 -19.12
CA CYS A 124 5.74 0.79 -20.21
C CYS A 124 7.18 0.29 -20.12
N SER A 125 7.35 -1.03 -20.15
CA SER A 125 8.66 -1.68 -20.05
C SER A 125 9.63 -1.30 -21.17
N GLN A 126 9.12 -0.98 -22.36
CA GLN A 126 9.95 -0.62 -23.52
C GLN A 126 10.24 0.88 -23.61
N SER A 127 9.26 1.74 -23.30
CA SER A 127 9.37 3.18 -23.55
C SER A 127 9.54 4.03 -22.30
N GLY A 128 9.25 3.49 -21.11
CA GLY A 128 9.22 4.24 -19.85
C GLY A 128 8.01 5.17 -19.71
N GLU A 129 7.14 5.27 -20.71
CA GLU A 129 5.96 6.13 -20.70
C GLU A 129 4.87 5.57 -19.78
N ALA A 130 4.10 6.47 -19.16
CA ALA A 130 2.91 6.10 -18.40
C ALA A 130 1.90 5.38 -19.28
N MET A 131 1.44 4.22 -18.82
CA MET A 131 0.45 3.41 -19.53
C MET A 131 -0.97 3.85 -19.20
N VAL A 132 -1.91 3.58 -20.11
CA VAL A 132 -3.34 3.82 -19.92
C VAL A 132 -4.09 2.50 -19.74
N PRO A 133 -5.07 2.40 -18.84
CA PRO A 133 -5.88 1.21 -18.70
C PRO A 133 -6.76 1.02 -19.95
N ILE A 134 -6.82 -0.20 -20.47
CA ILE A 134 -7.70 -0.55 -21.60
C ILE A 134 -8.72 -1.64 -21.25
N SER A 135 -8.44 -2.42 -20.20
CA SER A 135 -9.35 -3.40 -19.62
C SER A 135 -8.99 -3.61 -18.15
N TRP A 136 -9.75 -4.47 -17.48
CA TRP A 136 -9.48 -4.91 -16.11
C TRP A 136 -8.20 -5.78 -15.99
N GLU A 137 -7.61 -6.22 -17.11
CA GLU A 137 -6.40 -7.07 -17.13
C GLU A 137 -5.22 -6.50 -17.91
N GLN A 138 -5.40 -5.38 -18.61
CA GLN A 138 -4.39 -4.85 -19.51
C GLN A 138 -4.29 -3.33 -19.45
N MET A 139 -3.06 -2.86 -19.52
CA MET A 139 -2.72 -1.47 -19.78
C MET A 139 -2.00 -1.37 -21.13
N GLN A 140 -2.20 -0.29 -21.87
CA GLN A 140 -1.55 -0.03 -23.16
C GLN A 140 -0.60 1.16 -23.05
N CYS A 141 0.58 1.05 -23.66
CA CYS A 141 1.45 2.19 -23.86
C CYS A 141 0.88 3.11 -24.97
N PRO A 142 0.64 4.40 -24.70
CA PRO A 142 0.10 5.32 -25.71
C PRO A 142 1.07 5.55 -26.90
N LYS A 143 2.38 5.38 -26.67
CA LYS A 143 3.44 5.60 -27.66
C LYS A 143 3.71 4.38 -28.54
N THR A 144 3.92 3.21 -27.93
CA THR A 144 4.29 1.99 -28.66
C THR A 144 3.10 1.11 -29.02
N ARG A 145 1.91 1.38 -28.45
CA ARG A 145 0.69 0.56 -28.57
C ARG A 145 0.82 -0.87 -28.03
N ILE A 146 1.89 -1.18 -27.32
CA ILE A 146 2.06 -2.48 -26.67
C ILE A 146 1.13 -2.58 -25.47
N ASN A 147 0.43 -3.71 -25.38
CA ASN A 147 -0.38 -4.06 -24.23
C ASN A 147 0.47 -4.88 -23.25
N GLU A 148 0.38 -4.53 -21.97
CA GLU A 148 0.96 -5.31 -20.89
C GLU A 148 -0.09 -5.70 -19.87
N TRP A 149 -0.01 -6.94 -19.40
CA TRP A 149 -0.91 -7.47 -18.38
C TRP A 149 -0.71 -6.77 -17.04
N ARG A 150 -1.81 -6.34 -16.40
CA ARG A 150 -1.88 -5.83 -15.03
C ARG A 150 -3.26 -6.12 -14.45
N LYS A 151 -3.37 -6.35 -13.14
CA LYS A 151 -4.67 -6.29 -12.43
C LYS A 151 -5.03 -4.81 -12.28
N VAL A 152 -5.81 -4.27 -13.19
CA VAL A 152 -6.13 -2.84 -13.23
C VAL A 152 -7.21 -2.53 -12.19
N ALA A 153 -7.02 -1.47 -11.40
CA ALA A 153 -8.05 -0.96 -10.50
C ALA A 153 -9.16 -0.30 -11.32
N LYS A 154 -10.42 -0.64 -11.01
CA LYS A 154 -11.56 0.06 -11.58
C LYS A 154 -11.66 1.46 -10.99
N SER A 155 -11.70 2.46 -11.87
CA SER A 155 -11.98 3.86 -11.49
C SER A 155 -13.47 4.16 -11.50
#